data_AF-A0AA37F433-F1
#
_entry.id   AF-A0AA37F433-F1
#
_cell.length_a   1.000
_cell.length_b   1.000
_cell.length_c   1.000
_cell.angle_alpha   90.00
_cell.angle_beta   90.00
_cell.angle_gamma   90.00
#
_symmetry.space_group_name_H-M   'P 1'
#
loop_
_entity.id
_entity.type
_entity.pdbx_description
1 polymer ?
#
loop_
_entity_poly.entity_id
_entity_poly.type
_entity_poly.pdbx_seq_one_letter_code
_entity_poly.pdbx_strand_id
1 'polypeptide(L)'
;MARRFNPPPNWPALPDDWTPPSGWRPDPSWPPPPAGWQLWSDDSGYAARLAKRVCLGPVAHSPVRKAIRGTLVGLLASAVAVNAFSGGEPPAPAAATANAVPSSRPTPTAAVTSAAPSFIPTPTTSPASVALPDVTGADEDDATTTLIAAGLVLSWMDLDNLPSCSLDCVVVSTSPENGTELAQGTTVLLVRAEREVYDFYRKRSKMPKLVGLSENKASDALDAVSPLVETDHVTAKAGQKADQVIKQSPRAGAALRPGRPIRLTVTEQDRYATEDVPAESEELDDVPAEESRDVVSSVHPGAFCSPSGALGRSKSGVLMRCSTKAGDSRARWRRS
;
A
#
# COMPACT_ATOMS: atom_id res chain seq x y z
N MET A 1 16.89 5.55 19.22
CA MET A 1 16.05 6.33 18.28
C MET A 1 16.63 6.10 16.89
N ALA A 2 16.08 5.17 16.11
CA ALA A 2 16.52 4.97 14.73
C ALA A 2 15.84 6.07 13.89
N ARG A 3 16.65 6.98 13.33
CA ARG A 3 16.19 8.02 12.40
C ARG A 3 16.46 7.54 10.99
N ARG A 4 15.42 7.42 10.17
CA ARG A 4 15.56 7.10 8.75
C ARG A 4 15.93 8.37 7.99
N PHE A 5 16.98 8.28 7.19
CA PHE A 5 17.41 9.38 6.32
C PHE A 5 16.52 9.44 5.07
N ASN A 6 16.02 10.63 4.75
CA ASN A 6 15.12 10.90 3.62
C ASN A 6 15.78 11.91 2.66
N PRO A 7 16.63 11.44 1.71
CA PRO A 7 17.33 12.34 0.78
C PRO A 7 16.32 13.08 -0.12
N PRO A 8 16.48 14.39 -0.35
CA PRO A 8 15.60 15.13 -1.22
C PRO A 8 15.83 14.73 -2.69
N PRO A 9 14.80 14.84 -3.55
CA PRO A 9 14.84 14.34 -4.93
C PRO A 9 15.87 15.04 -5.83
N ASN A 10 16.33 16.23 -5.44
CA ASN A 10 17.30 17.03 -6.19
C ASN A 10 18.76 16.73 -5.79
N TRP A 11 19.02 15.75 -4.92
CA TRP A 11 20.37 15.33 -4.56
C TRP A 11 20.85 14.18 -5.44
N PRO A 12 22.18 14.04 -5.63
CA PRO A 12 22.73 12.89 -6.35
C PRO A 12 22.31 11.58 -5.67
N ALA A 13 22.09 10.54 -6.49
CA ALA A 13 21.76 9.21 -5.99
C ALA A 13 22.88 8.69 -5.09
N LEU A 14 22.53 8.35 -3.84
CA LEU A 14 23.43 7.76 -2.87
C LEU A 14 23.43 6.23 -3.05
N PRO A 15 24.50 5.53 -2.67
CA PRO A 15 24.50 4.07 -2.66
C PRO A 15 23.34 3.52 -1.81
N ASP A 16 22.73 2.40 -2.26
CA ASP A 16 21.48 1.85 -1.70
C ASP A 16 21.54 1.55 -0.18
N ASP A 17 22.74 1.31 0.37
CA ASP A 17 22.97 0.99 1.78
C ASP A 17 23.69 2.11 2.57
N TRP A 18 23.78 3.32 2.02
CA TRP A 18 24.46 4.43 2.68
C TRP A 18 23.55 5.11 3.73
N THR A 19 24.03 5.18 4.97
CA THR A 19 23.38 5.95 6.04
C THR A 19 24.35 6.98 6.61
N PRO A 20 23.95 8.26 6.78
CA PRO A 20 24.85 9.29 7.28
C PRO A 20 25.34 8.99 8.71
N PRO A 21 26.65 9.14 8.99
CA PRO A 21 27.17 9.00 10.35
C PRO A 21 26.65 10.11 11.27
N SER A 22 26.72 9.89 12.58
CA SER A 22 26.31 10.87 13.58
C SER A 22 27.06 12.20 13.40
N GLY A 23 26.34 13.30 13.17
CA GLY A 23 26.90 14.63 12.94
C GLY A 23 27.17 15.00 11.48
N TRP A 24 26.81 14.14 10.51
CA TRP A 24 26.92 14.42 9.08
C TRP A 24 26.09 15.65 8.66
N ARG A 25 26.61 16.41 7.68
CA ARG A 25 25.95 17.56 7.05
C ARG A 25 26.03 17.43 5.51
N PRO A 26 25.05 17.99 4.78
CA PRO A 26 25.06 17.98 3.31
C PRO A 26 26.29 18.70 2.78
N ASP A 27 26.84 18.18 1.69
CA ASP A 27 27.94 18.85 0.99
C ASP A 27 27.47 20.24 0.51
N PRO A 28 28.24 21.32 0.72
CA PRO A 28 27.90 22.66 0.24
C PRO A 28 27.68 22.78 -1.27
N SER A 29 28.19 21.82 -2.06
CA SER A 29 27.97 21.74 -3.51
C SER A 29 26.60 21.17 -3.90
N TRP A 30 25.85 20.59 -2.96
CA TRP A 30 24.52 20.04 -3.22
C TRP A 30 23.46 21.14 -3.22
N PRO A 31 22.44 21.05 -4.11
CA PRO A 31 21.36 22.03 -4.13
C PRO A 31 20.59 22.01 -2.79
N PRO A 32 20.06 23.16 -2.33
CA PRO A 32 19.34 23.23 -1.07
C PRO A 32 18.10 22.31 -1.11
N PRO A 33 17.71 21.72 0.03
CA PRO A 33 16.49 20.94 0.11
C PRO A 33 15.26 21.84 -0.13
N PRO A 34 14.15 21.29 -0.66
CA PRO A 34 12.90 22.02 -0.81
C PRO A 34 12.41 22.62 0.51
N ALA A 35 11.68 23.75 0.42
CA ALA A 35 11.14 24.42 1.60
C ALA A 35 10.25 23.47 2.42
N GLY A 36 10.59 23.28 3.71
CA GLY A 36 9.86 22.40 4.62
C GLY A 36 10.28 20.92 4.61
N TRP A 37 11.33 20.55 3.86
CA TRP A 37 11.81 19.16 3.79
C TRP A 37 12.42 18.69 5.12
N GLN A 38 12.00 17.50 5.58
CA GLN A 38 12.58 16.85 6.75
C GLN A 38 13.52 15.73 6.32
N LEU A 39 14.83 15.95 6.50
CA LEU A 39 15.88 14.99 6.18
C LEU A 39 15.87 13.74 7.08
N TRP A 40 15.21 13.81 8.23
CA TRP A 40 15.18 12.75 9.23
C TRP A 40 13.73 12.44 9.61
N SER A 41 13.33 11.18 9.46
CA SER A 41 12.03 10.68 9.93
C SER A 41 12.24 9.76 11.13
N ASP A 42 11.47 9.95 12.20
CA ASP A 42 11.50 9.08 13.39
C ASP A 42 10.55 7.88 13.20
N ASP A 43 11.09 6.65 13.20
CA ASP A 43 10.34 5.41 12.94
C ASP A 43 9.45 4.93 14.13
N SER A 44 9.24 5.80 15.12
CA SER A 44 8.68 5.41 16.43
C SER A 44 7.16 5.24 16.44
N GLY A 45 6.46 5.62 15.36
CA GLY A 45 5.00 5.63 15.31
C GLY A 45 4.34 4.32 14.86
N TYR A 46 5.05 3.48 14.10
CA TYR A 46 4.45 2.34 13.40
C TYR A 46 4.57 1.02 14.18
N ALA A 47 5.75 0.75 14.77
CA ALA A 47 5.99 -0.47 15.54
C ALA A 47 5.16 -0.56 16.84
N ALA A 48 4.91 0.57 17.51
CA ALA A 48 4.12 0.62 18.74
C ALA A 48 2.61 0.40 18.51
N ARG A 49 2.10 0.60 17.29
CA ARG A 49 0.68 0.40 16.95
C ARG A 49 0.38 -1.01 16.42
N LEU A 50 1.36 -1.67 15.82
CA LEU A 50 1.23 -3.06 15.36
C LEU A 50 1.25 -4.09 16.51
N ALA A 51 1.94 -3.80 17.62
CA ALA A 51 1.92 -4.66 18.81
C ALA A 51 0.55 -4.73 19.52
N LYS A 52 -0.41 -3.84 19.18
CA LYS A 52 -1.73 -3.78 19.81
C LYS A 52 -2.84 -4.48 19.02
N ARG A 53 -2.53 -5.13 17.88
CA ARG A 53 -3.52 -5.80 17.01
C ARG A 53 -3.36 -7.32 16.88
N VAL A 54 -2.34 -7.93 17.49
CA VAL A 54 -2.21 -9.40 17.51
C VAL A 54 -2.89 -9.95 18.75
N CYS A 55 -4.22 -9.98 18.72
CA CYS A 55 -5.06 -10.87 19.51
C CYS A 55 -6.46 -10.78 18.92
N LEU A 56 -6.87 -11.76 18.10
CA LEU A 56 -8.23 -12.31 17.98
C LEU A 56 -8.34 -13.24 16.75
N GLY A 57 -8.36 -14.56 17.01
CA GLY A 57 -9.27 -15.57 16.44
C GLY A 57 -9.21 -15.95 14.94
N PRO A 58 -9.17 -17.26 14.59
CA PRO A 58 -9.30 -17.70 13.20
C PRO A 58 -10.76 -17.64 12.72
N VAL A 59 -11.00 -16.99 11.59
CA VAL A 59 -12.31 -16.93 10.91
C VAL A 59 -12.53 -18.22 10.11
N ALA A 60 -13.63 -18.91 10.41
CA ALA A 60 -14.06 -20.11 9.72
C ALA A 60 -14.43 -19.82 8.26
N HIS A 61 -13.75 -20.47 7.32
CA HIS A 61 -14.04 -20.37 5.89
C HIS A 61 -15.22 -21.28 5.54
N SER A 62 -16.27 -20.71 4.94
CA SER A 62 -17.42 -21.44 4.41
C SER A 62 -17.14 -21.92 2.98
N PRO A 63 -17.35 -23.20 2.61
CA PRO A 63 -17.09 -23.67 1.26
C PRO A 63 -18.26 -23.38 0.33
N VAL A 64 -18.10 -22.38 -0.55
CA VAL A 64 -19.00 -22.13 -1.68
C VAL A 64 -18.82 -23.24 -2.72
N ARG A 65 -19.87 -24.04 -2.93
CA ARG A 65 -19.94 -25.06 -3.98
C ARG A 65 -20.15 -24.37 -5.35
N LYS A 66 -19.11 -24.27 -6.18
CA LYS A 66 -19.23 -23.87 -7.59
C LYS A 66 -19.67 -25.07 -8.43
N ALA A 67 -20.86 -24.98 -9.03
CA ALA A 67 -21.31 -25.87 -10.08
C ALA A 67 -20.73 -25.39 -11.42
N ILE A 68 -19.84 -26.19 -12.01
CA ILE A 68 -19.31 -25.98 -13.36
C ILE A 68 -20.21 -26.74 -14.32
N ARG A 69 -20.96 -26.02 -15.16
CA ARG A 69 -21.52 -26.56 -16.41
C ARG A 69 -20.76 -25.93 -17.56
N GLY A 70 -20.05 -26.79 -18.30
CA GLY A 70 -19.28 -26.40 -19.47
C GLY A 70 -20.16 -26.02 -20.65
N THR A 71 -19.59 -25.18 -21.52
CA THR A 71 -19.93 -25.18 -22.94
C THR A 71 -18.65 -24.86 -23.72
N LEU A 72 -18.45 -25.62 -24.79
CA LEU A 72 -17.26 -25.73 -25.63
C LEU A 72 -17.67 -25.27 -27.03
N VAL A 73 -17.09 -24.18 -27.54
CA VAL A 73 -17.04 -23.73 -28.95
C VAL A 73 -15.90 -22.70 -28.97
N GLY A 74 -14.90 -22.65 -29.85
CA GLY A 74 -14.61 -23.29 -31.12
C GLY A 74 -13.74 -22.28 -31.91
N LEU A 75 -12.50 -22.66 -32.21
CA LEU A 75 -11.61 -22.25 -33.32
C LEU A 75 -11.70 -20.81 -33.90
N LEU A 76 -10.55 -20.12 -33.96
CA LEU A 76 -10.00 -19.61 -35.22
C LEU A 76 -8.49 -19.30 -35.09
N ALA A 77 -7.75 -19.81 -36.07
CA ALA A 77 -6.31 -19.65 -36.25
C ALA A 77 -5.97 -18.27 -36.85
N SER A 78 -4.81 -17.73 -36.50
CA SER A 78 -4.01 -16.87 -37.38
C SER A 78 -2.54 -16.95 -36.98
N ALA A 79 -1.75 -17.51 -37.87
CA ALA A 79 -0.30 -17.50 -37.84
C ALA A 79 0.20 -16.20 -38.47
N VAL A 80 1.09 -15.49 -37.79
CA VAL A 80 2.04 -14.56 -38.42
C VAL A 80 3.40 -14.84 -37.82
N ALA A 81 4.27 -15.43 -38.66
CA ALA A 81 5.68 -15.54 -38.41
C ALA A 81 6.35 -14.21 -38.83
N VAL A 82 7.23 -13.68 -37.98
CA VAL A 82 8.24 -12.71 -38.41
C VAL A 82 9.56 -13.01 -37.71
N ASN A 83 10.62 -12.85 -38.48
CA ASN A 83 11.89 -13.53 -38.37
C ASN A 83 12.79 -13.06 -37.23
N ALA A 84 13.60 -14.01 -36.76
CA ALA A 84 14.88 -13.76 -36.12
C ALA A 84 15.81 -13.01 -37.09
N PHE A 85 16.40 -11.90 -36.63
CA PHE A 85 17.54 -11.27 -37.29
C PHE A 85 18.69 -11.15 -36.30
N SER A 86 19.78 -11.81 -36.68
CA SER A 86 21.05 -11.93 -35.98
C SER A 86 21.85 -10.63 -35.99
N GLY A 87 22.64 -10.44 -34.93
CA GLY A 87 24.05 -10.04 -34.99
C GLY A 87 24.38 -8.57 -35.27
N GLY A 88 25.14 -7.95 -34.36
CA GLY A 88 25.85 -6.70 -34.66
C GLY A 88 26.33 -5.89 -33.46
N GLU A 89 27.26 -6.43 -32.67
CA GLU A 89 28.33 -5.65 -32.01
C GLU A 89 29.38 -5.28 -33.11
N PRO A 90 30.29 -4.27 -33.05
CA PRO A 90 30.83 -3.42 -31.95
C PRO A 90 31.06 -1.94 -32.43
N PRO A 91 32.11 -1.16 -32.06
CA PRO A 91 32.94 -1.08 -30.84
C PRO A 91 33.01 0.34 -30.22
N ALA A 92 33.57 0.40 -29.01
CA ALA A 92 34.11 1.60 -28.38
C ALA A 92 35.23 2.28 -29.20
N PRO A 93 35.45 3.60 -29.05
CA PRO A 93 36.74 4.20 -29.36
C PRO A 93 37.60 4.38 -28.11
N ALA A 94 38.86 4.03 -28.33
CA ALA A 94 40.00 4.05 -27.45
C ALA A 94 40.32 5.41 -26.81
N ALA A 95 40.95 5.30 -25.64
CA ALA A 95 41.80 6.32 -25.06
C ALA A 95 42.87 6.82 -26.04
N ALA A 96 43.12 8.12 -26.04
CA ALA A 96 44.38 8.70 -26.48
C ALA A 96 44.75 9.87 -25.59
N THR A 97 46.00 9.78 -25.15
CA THR A 97 46.71 10.53 -24.13
C THR A 97 47.19 11.93 -24.59
N ALA A 98 47.35 12.80 -23.59
CA ALA A 98 48.42 13.79 -23.43
C ALA A 98 48.50 14.98 -24.40
N ASN A 99 48.40 16.21 -23.88
CA ASN A 99 49.58 16.98 -23.47
C ASN A 99 49.26 18.44 -23.06
N ALA A 100 49.87 18.82 -21.94
CA ALA A 100 50.47 20.08 -21.52
C ALA A 100 50.16 21.43 -22.22
N VAL A 101 49.72 22.37 -21.37
CA VAL A 101 49.82 23.85 -21.29
C VAL A 101 51.28 24.33 -21.59
N PRO A 102 51.60 25.54 -22.14
CA PRO A 102 51.26 26.81 -21.48
C PRO A 102 51.01 28.11 -22.28
N SER A 103 50.41 29.04 -21.53
CA SER A 103 50.30 30.49 -21.72
C SER A 103 51.41 31.19 -22.49
N SER A 104 51.01 32.15 -23.33
CA SER A 104 51.75 33.41 -23.49
C SER A 104 50.84 34.52 -23.99
N ARG A 105 50.74 35.59 -23.20
CA ARG A 105 50.35 36.94 -23.63
C ARG A 105 51.65 37.71 -23.84
N PRO A 106 51.76 38.59 -24.85
CA PRO A 106 51.43 40.00 -24.58
C PRO A 106 50.76 40.75 -25.77
N THR A 107 49.95 41.75 -25.42
CA THR A 107 49.54 42.92 -26.24
C THR A 107 50.61 44.03 -26.18
N PRO A 108 50.54 45.19 -26.88
CA PRO A 108 49.48 45.74 -27.77
C PRO A 108 49.96 46.45 -29.08
N THR A 109 48.98 46.93 -29.86
CA THR A 109 48.99 48.13 -30.75
C THR A 109 49.34 47.93 -32.23
N ALA A 110 48.32 47.90 -33.09
CA ALA A 110 48.16 48.87 -34.19
C ALA A 110 46.82 48.68 -34.93
N ALA A 111 46.31 49.80 -35.43
CA ALA A 111 44.96 50.10 -35.86
C ALA A 111 44.44 49.42 -37.15
N VAL A 112 43.15 49.05 -37.09
CA VAL A 112 42.07 49.32 -38.07
C VAL A 112 42.26 48.84 -39.51
N THR A 113 41.57 47.74 -39.83
CA THR A 113 40.69 47.65 -41.02
C THR A 113 39.49 46.80 -40.62
N SER A 114 38.35 47.47 -40.37
CA SER A 114 37.08 46.86 -40.02
C SER A 114 36.45 46.24 -41.27
N ALA A 115 36.73 44.96 -41.51
CA ALA A 115 35.86 44.09 -42.26
C ALA A 115 35.08 43.28 -41.22
N ALA A 116 33.84 43.70 -40.94
CA ALA A 116 32.95 42.96 -40.05
C ALA A 116 32.76 41.55 -40.61
N PRO A 117 33.15 40.48 -39.90
CA PRO A 117 32.65 39.17 -40.26
C PRO A 117 31.14 39.20 -40.07
N SER A 118 30.40 38.89 -41.13
CA SER A 118 28.98 38.59 -41.03
C SER A 118 28.83 37.42 -40.04
N PHE A 119 28.60 37.74 -38.77
CA PHE A 119 28.07 36.80 -37.81
C PHE A 119 26.70 36.43 -38.33
N ILE A 120 26.60 35.28 -38.97
CA ILE A 120 25.32 34.59 -39.11
C ILE A 120 24.84 34.41 -37.67
N PRO A 121 23.70 34.99 -37.25
CA PRO A 121 23.15 34.61 -35.97
C PRO A 121 22.90 33.11 -36.06
N THR A 122 23.63 32.32 -35.28
CA THR A 122 23.24 30.94 -35.03
C THR A 122 21.77 30.96 -34.66
N PRO A 123 20.90 30.11 -35.24
CA PRO A 123 19.56 29.97 -34.70
C PRO A 123 19.77 29.63 -33.23
N THR A 124 19.29 30.52 -32.35
CA THR A 124 19.14 30.19 -30.94
C THR A 124 18.15 29.04 -30.93
N THR A 125 18.66 27.80 -30.96
CA THR A 125 17.87 26.59 -30.73
C THR A 125 17.26 26.79 -29.36
N SER A 126 16.01 27.24 -29.35
CA SER A 126 15.13 27.13 -28.20
C SER A 126 15.22 25.67 -27.76
N PRO A 127 15.54 25.37 -26.49
CA PRO A 127 15.60 23.99 -26.04
C PRO A 127 14.30 23.31 -26.47
N ALA A 128 14.40 22.13 -27.09
CA ALA A 128 13.24 21.43 -27.62
C ALA A 128 12.20 21.29 -26.49
N SER A 129 11.09 22.01 -26.64
CA SER A 129 9.97 22.01 -25.72
C SER A 129 9.03 20.87 -26.12
N VAL A 130 8.62 20.06 -25.16
CA VAL A 130 7.74 18.91 -25.35
C VAL A 130 6.57 19.05 -24.39
N ALA A 131 5.35 18.99 -24.92
CA ALA A 131 4.15 18.99 -24.09
C ALA A 131 4.05 17.65 -23.34
N LEU A 132 3.84 17.69 -22.02
CA LEU A 132 3.70 16.51 -21.18
C LEU A 132 2.48 15.67 -21.62
N PRO A 133 2.67 14.45 -22.16
CA PRO A 133 1.56 13.57 -22.50
C PRO A 133 0.69 13.23 -21.29
N ASP A 134 -0.62 13.08 -21.49
CA ASP A 134 -1.50 12.57 -20.44
C ASP A 134 -1.36 11.05 -20.31
N VAL A 135 -0.72 10.63 -19.23
CA VAL A 135 -0.53 9.22 -18.86
C VAL A 135 -1.43 8.81 -17.69
N THR A 136 -2.41 9.63 -17.31
CA THR A 136 -3.31 9.33 -16.19
C THR A 136 -4.12 8.07 -16.47
N GLY A 137 -4.05 7.08 -15.57
CA GLY A 137 -4.70 5.77 -15.70
C GLY A 137 -3.95 4.74 -16.55
N ALA A 138 -2.80 5.13 -17.13
CA ALA A 138 -1.89 4.19 -17.77
C ALA A 138 -1.14 3.35 -16.72
N ASP A 139 -0.76 2.13 -17.12
CA ASP A 139 0.13 1.28 -16.34
C ASP A 139 1.57 1.84 -16.36
N GLU A 140 2.40 1.42 -15.41
CA GLU A 140 3.77 1.94 -15.22
C GLU A 140 4.63 1.81 -16.50
N ASP A 141 4.56 0.67 -17.18
CA ASP A 141 5.32 0.41 -18.40
C ASP A 141 4.89 1.31 -19.57
N ASP A 142 3.59 1.51 -19.75
CA ASP A 142 3.01 2.35 -20.81
C ASP A 142 3.32 3.83 -20.56
N ALA A 143 3.18 4.27 -19.31
CA ALA A 143 3.55 5.62 -18.90
C ALA A 143 5.05 5.88 -19.09
N THR A 144 5.88 4.91 -18.71
CA THR A 144 7.34 4.97 -18.87
C THR A 144 7.73 5.09 -20.34
N THR A 145 7.18 4.22 -21.17
CA THR A 145 7.43 4.20 -22.62
C THR A 145 7.02 5.53 -23.26
N THR A 146 5.84 6.05 -22.90
CA THR A 146 5.31 7.30 -23.46
C THR A 146 6.15 8.51 -23.06
N LEU A 147 6.56 8.61 -21.80
CA LEU A 147 7.28 9.77 -21.29
C LEU A 147 8.78 9.75 -21.62
N ILE A 148 9.42 8.58 -21.67
CA ILE A 148 10.80 8.46 -22.15
C ILE A 148 10.86 8.78 -23.66
N ALA A 149 9.88 8.34 -24.45
CA ALA A 149 9.79 8.71 -25.86
C ALA A 149 9.62 10.24 -26.06
N ALA A 150 8.98 10.93 -25.10
CA ALA A 150 8.90 12.38 -25.05
C ALA A 150 10.21 13.06 -24.57
N GLY A 151 11.24 12.29 -24.21
CA GLY A 151 12.52 12.80 -23.73
C GLY A 151 12.46 13.33 -22.30
N LEU A 152 11.52 12.86 -21.48
CA LEU A 152 11.34 13.28 -20.09
C LEU A 152 11.94 12.25 -19.12
N VAL A 153 12.32 12.71 -17.93
CA VAL A 153 12.85 11.87 -16.85
C VAL A 153 11.73 11.59 -15.85
N LEU A 154 11.71 10.40 -15.25
CA LEU A 154 10.62 9.95 -14.39
C LEU A 154 11.06 9.88 -12.94
N SER A 155 10.20 10.32 -12.04
CA SER A 155 10.30 10.10 -10.61
C SER A 155 9.00 9.51 -10.11
N TRP A 156 9.05 8.35 -9.44
CA TRP A 156 7.87 7.64 -8.97
C TRP A 156 7.65 7.85 -7.48
N MET A 157 6.40 8.07 -7.09
CA MET A 157 5.95 8.09 -5.69
C MET A 157 4.66 7.28 -5.56
N ASP A 158 4.52 6.57 -4.44
CA ASP A 158 3.24 5.98 -4.07
C ASP A 158 2.28 7.06 -3.55
N LEU A 159 0.99 6.85 -3.74
CA LEU A 159 -0.04 7.74 -3.23
C LEU A 159 -0.07 7.73 -1.70
N ASP A 160 -0.12 8.91 -1.08
CA ASP A 160 -0.09 9.06 0.38
C ASP A 160 -1.20 8.28 1.11
N ASN A 161 -0.87 7.83 2.33
CA ASN A 161 -1.77 7.10 3.25
C ASN A 161 -2.31 5.77 2.72
N LEU A 162 -1.75 5.26 1.62
CA LEU A 162 -2.02 3.94 1.09
C LEU A 162 -0.79 3.04 1.24
N PRO A 163 -0.97 1.71 1.21
CA PRO A 163 0.16 0.80 1.06
C PRO A 163 0.91 1.12 -0.24
N SER A 164 2.22 0.86 -0.24
CA SER A 164 3.02 0.94 -1.46
C SER A 164 2.44 0.02 -2.52
N CYS A 165 2.34 0.54 -3.74
CA CYS A 165 1.75 -0.22 -4.84
C CYS A 165 2.71 -1.36 -5.23
N SER A 166 2.19 -2.58 -5.30
CA SER A 166 2.99 -3.78 -5.57
C SER A 166 2.60 -4.53 -6.86
N LEU A 167 1.32 -4.47 -7.26
CA LEU A 167 0.79 -5.10 -8.46
C LEU A 167 -0.28 -4.18 -9.07
N ASP A 168 -0.43 -4.26 -10.40
CA ASP A 168 -1.43 -3.51 -11.18
C ASP A 168 -1.42 -2.00 -10.88
N CYS A 169 -0.22 -1.42 -10.82
CA CYS A 169 -0.01 -0.02 -10.50
C CYS A 169 -0.32 0.89 -11.68
N VAL A 170 -1.10 1.93 -11.40
CA VAL A 170 -1.51 2.91 -12.40
C VAL A 170 -1.17 4.32 -11.98
N VAL A 171 -0.90 5.18 -12.96
CA VAL A 171 -0.65 6.60 -12.72
C VAL A 171 -1.95 7.28 -12.27
N VAL A 172 -1.94 7.84 -11.08
CA VAL A 172 -3.06 8.62 -10.51
C VAL A 172 -2.95 10.09 -10.90
N SER A 173 -1.74 10.63 -10.88
CA SER A 173 -1.48 12.04 -11.23
C SER A 173 -0.02 12.26 -11.59
N THR A 174 0.23 13.29 -12.40
CA THR A 174 1.57 13.79 -12.70
C THR A 174 1.75 15.20 -12.14
N SER A 175 2.99 15.55 -11.82
CA SER A 175 3.41 16.92 -11.52
C SER A 175 4.70 17.21 -12.30
N PRO A 176 4.70 18.15 -13.26
CA PRO A 176 3.62 19.09 -13.64
C PRO A 176 2.34 18.43 -14.22
N GLU A 177 1.26 19.22 -14.36
CA GLU A 177 -0.02 18.75 -14.93
C GLU A 177 0.14 18.38 -16.42
N ASN A 178 -0.65 17.43 -16.89
CA ASN A 178 -0.64 17.03 -18.30
C ASN A 178 -0.86 18.23 -19.25
N GLY A 179 -0.24 18.18 -20.42
CA GLY A 179 -0.23 19.27 -21.40
C GLY A 179 0.73 20.41 -21.10
N THR A 180 1.40 20.43 -19.94
CA THR A 180 2.42 21.44 -19.63
C THR A 180 3.61 21.31 -20.59
N GLU A 181 4.07 22.42 -21.17
CA GLU A 181 5.29 22.45 -21.98
C GLU A 181 6.55 22.36 -21.10
N LEU A 182 7.36 21.34 -21.34
CA LEU A 182 8.57 21.05 -20.59
C LEU A 182 9.78 20.97 -21.51
N ALA A 183 10.94 21.41 -21.03
CA ALA A 183 12.18 21.14 -21.74
C ALA A 183 12.50 19.64 -21.69
N GLN A 184 13.11 19.10 -22.74
CA GLN A 184 13.68 17.75 -22.69
C GLN A 184 14.62 17.56 -21.49
N GLY A 185 14.60 16.37 -20.90
CA GLY A 185 15.34 16.03 -19.69
C GLY A 185 14.69 16.48 -18.38
N THR A 186 13.53 17.16 -18.43
CA THR A 186 12.80 17.56 -17.22
C THR A 186 12.30 16.33 -16.46
N THR A 187 12.48 16.32 -15.13
CA THR A 187 11.92 15.29 -14.26
C THR A 187 10.45 15.55 -13.99
N VAL A 188 9.61 14.57 -14.31
CA VAL A 188 8.18 14.55 -14.01
C VAL A 188 7.96 13.61 -12.83
N LEU A 189 7.24 14.09 -11.81
CA LEU A 189 6.79 13.27 -10.70
C LEU A 189 5.50 12.55 -11.10
N LEU A 190 5.49 11.23 -10.98
CA LEU A 190 4.32 10.38 -11.16
C LEU A 190 3.92 9.79 -9.82
N VAL A 191 2.66 10.02 -9.46
CA VAL A 191 2.04 9.40 -8.29
C VAL A 191 1.25 8.18 -8.76
N ARG A 192 1.51 7.01 -8.17
CA ARG A 192 0.85 5.75 -8.51
C ARG A 192 0.02 5.18 -7.36
N ALA A 193 -0.97 4.38 -7.71
CA ALA A 193 -1.74 3.57 -6.77
C ALA A 193 -2.20 2.28 -7.47
N GLU A 194 -2.73 1.34 -6.68
CA GLU A 194 -3.35 0.13 -7.24
C GLU A 194 -4.55 0.48 -8.12
N ARG A 195 -4.75 -0.29 -9.19
CA ARG A 195 -5.82 -0.06 -10.18
C ARG A 195 -7.21 0.01 -9.55
N GLU A 196 -7.50 -0.81 -8.54
CA GLU A 196 -8.79 -0.81 -7.85
C GLU A 196 -9.07 0.50 -7.10
N VAL A 197 -8.03 1.06 -6.44
CA VAL A 197 -8.08 2.36 -5.77
C VAL A 197 -8.35 3.47 -6.81
N TYR A 198 -7.59 3.47 -7.91
CA TYR A 198 -7.78 4.44 -8.99
C TYR A 198 -9.20 4.37 -9.58
N ASP A 199 -9.67 3.17 -9.88
CA ASP A 199 -11.00 2.92 -10.43
C ASP A 199 -12.11 3.37 -9.47
N PHE A 200 -11.93 3.19 -8.16
CA PHE A 200 -12.86 3.70 -7.16
C PHE A 200 -13.01 5.21 -7.28
N TYR A 201 -11.92 5.98 -7.30
CA TYR A 201 -11.99 7.45 -7.39
C TYR A 201 -12.52 7.93 -8.74
N ARG A 202 -12.15 7.24 -9.84
CA ARG A 202 -12.66 7.55 -11.18
C ARG A 202 -14.16 7.31 -11.29
N LYS A 203 -14.66 6.18 -10.78
CA LYS A 203 -16.10 5.84 -10.80
C LYS A 203 -16.88 6.67 -9.77
N ARG A 204 -16.24 7.10 -8.69
CA ARG A 204 -16.85 7.83 -7.57
C ARG A 204 -16.07 9.11 -7.28
N SER A 205 -16.33 10.13 -8.08
CA SER A 205 -15.77 11.48 -7.84
C SER A 205 -16.37 12.17 -6.61
N LYS A 206 -17.49 11.67 -6.08
CA LYS A 206 -18.21 12.23 -4.92
C LYS A 206 -18.38 11.21 -3.82
N MET A 207 -18.28 11.69 -2.59
CA MET A 207 -18.41 10.92 -1.36
C MET A 207 -19.82 10.33 -1.25
N PRO A 208 -19.95 9.00 -1.10
CA PRO A 208 -21.24 8.35 -0.90
C PRO A 208 -21.94 8.82 0.38
N LYS A 209 -23.27 8.68 0.44
CA LYS A 209 -24.02 8.85 1.69
C LYS A 209 -23.93 7.56 2.49
N LEU A 210 -23.14 7.59 3.56
CA LEU A 210 -22.91 6.47 4.47
C LEU A 210 -23.65 6.66 5.79
N VAL A 211 -23.95 7.92 6.17
CA VAL A 211 -24.77 8.20 7.36
C VAL A 211 -26.12 7.51 7.28
N GLY A 212 -26.43 6.73 8.31
CA GLY A 212 -27.62 5.90 8.43
C GLY A 212 -27.43 4.45 7.97
N LEU A 213 -26.32 4.10 7.31
CA LEU A 213 -25.97 2.71 7.02
C LEU A 213 -25.35 2.03 8.25
N SER A 214 -25.37 0.70 8.26
CA SER A 214 -24.56 -0.07 9.22
C SER A 214 -23.09 0.00 8.87
N GLU A 215 -22.21 -0.28 9.82
CA GLU A 215 -20.76 -0.24 9.59
C GLU A 215 -20.36 -1.15 8.44
N ASN A 216 -20.85 -2.41 8.43
CA ASN A 216 -20.54 -3.35 7.37
C ASN A 216 -20.91 -2.82 5.98
N LYS A 217 -22.11 -2.24 5.83
CA LYS A 217 -22.54 -1.67 4.54
C LYS A 217 -21.72 -0.44 4.14
N ALA A 218 -21.25 0.33 5.12
CA ALA A 218 -20.39 1.47 4.87
C ALA A 218 -18.98 1.03 4.45
N SER A 219 -18.45 -0.01 5.09
CA SER A 219 -17.18 -0.63 4.75
C SER A 219 -17.22 -1.25 3.35
N ASP A 220 -18.27 -2.02 3.01
CA ASP A 220 -18.47 -2.57 1.66
C ASP A 220 -18.49 -1.47 0.59
N ALA A 221 -19.09 -0.32 0.90
CA ALA A 221 -19.13 0.81 -0.02
C ALA A 221 -17.75 1.46 -0.24
N LEU A 222 -16.84 1.31 0.72
CA LEU A 222 -15.49 1.91 0.73
C LEU A 222 -14.36 0.88 0.63
N ASP A 223 -14.65 -0.37 0.28
CA ASP A 223 -13.73 -1.51 0.36
C ASP A 223 -12.37 -1.26 -0.32
N ALA A 224 -12.41 -0.78 -1.57
CA ALA A 224 -11.23 -0.44 -2.37
C ALA A 224 -10.36 0.69 -1.77
N VAL A 225 -10.90 1.47 -0.84
CA VAL A 225 -10.18 2.54 -0.12
C VAL A 225 -10.19 2.32 1.39
N SER A 226 -10.41 1.09 1.84
CA SER A 226 -10.45 0.71 3.25
C SER A 226 -9.20 1.14 4.04
N PRO A 227 -7.96 1.18 3.48
CA PRO A 227 -6.80 1.68 4.23
C PRO A 227 -6.89 3.17 4.59
N LEU A 228 -7.72 3.94 3.87
CA LEU A 228 -7.96 5.36 4.12
C LEU A 228 -9.12 5.60 5.10
N VAL A 229 -9.87 4.57 5.50
CA VAL A 229 -11.03 4.70 6.37
C VAL A 229 -10.62 4.62 7.84
N GLU A 230 -10.85 5.71 8.57
CA GLU A 230 -10.71 5.81 10.02
C GLU A 230 -12.10 5.77 10.67
N THR A 231 -12.37 4.72 11.45
CA THR A 231 -13.65 4.56 12.16
C THR A 231 -13.50 4.85 13.65
N ASP A 232 -14.29 5.80 14.15
CA ASP A 232 -14.44 6.12 15.56
C ASP A 232 -15.74 5.49 16.10
N HIS A 233 -15.68 4.71 17.17
CA HIS A 233 -16.87 4.14 17.81
C HIS A 233 -17.31 4.96 19.02
N VAL A 234 -18.62 5.22 19.14
CA VAL A 234 -19.20 5.95 20.27
C VAL A 234 -20.41 5.21 20.82
N THR A 235 -20.64 5.24 22.13
CA THR A 235 -21.80 4.58 22.73
C THR A 235 -23.12 5.17 22.22
N ALA A 236 -24.04 4.31 21.80
CA ALA A 236 -25.37 4.70 21.36
C ALA A 236 -26.15 5.39 22.50
N LYS A 237 -26.70 6.58 22.22
CA LYS A 237 -27.59 7.28 23.15
C LYS A 237 -29.01 6.72 23.08
N ALA A 238 -29.83 7.01 24.09
CA ALA A 238 -31.25 6.65 24.09
C ALA A 238 -31.95 7.08 22.78
N GLY A 239 -32.53 6.12 22.07
CA GLY A 239 -33.20 6.33 20.77
C GLY A 239 -32.29 6.22 19.55
N GLN A 240 -30.97 6.05 19.70
CA GLN A 240 -30.06 5.74 18.59
C GLN A 240 -29.97 4.24 18.35
N LYS A 241 -29.83 3.84 17.09
CA LYS A 241 -29.52 2.45 16.74
C LYS A 241 -28.03 2.21 16.97
N ALA A 242 -27.70 1.06 17.57
CA ALA A 242 -26.33 0.55 17.56
C ALA A 242 -25.93 0.08 16.15
N ASP A 243 -24.63 -0.02 15.90
CA ASP A 243 -24.01 -0.35 14.62
C ASP A 243 -24.52 0.53 13.47
N GLN A 244 -24.48 1.85 13.66
CA GLN A 244 -24.92 2.80 12.65
C GLN A 244 -23.93 3.95 12.49
N VAL A 245 -23.60 4.29 11.24
CA VAL A 245 -22.81 5.49 10.94
C VAL A 245 -23.65 6.73 11.23
N ILE A 246 -23.23 7.51 12.22
CA ILE A 246 -23.88 8.77 12.62
C ILE A 246 -23.19 10.00 12.04
N LYS A 247 -21.91 9.90 11.69
CA LYS A 247 -21.12 10.99 11.09
C LYS A 247 -20.17 10.43 10.04
N GLN A 248 -19.97 11.20 8.98
CA GLN A 248 -18.96 10.93 7.96
C GLN A 248 -18.21 12.21 7.61
N SER A 249 -16.94 12.06 7.28
CA SER A 249 -16.09 13.09 6.69
C SER A 249 -15.21 12.43 5.62
N PRO A 250 -15.24 12.87 4.35
CA PRO A 250 -16.02 13.98 3.82
C PRO A 250 -17.55 13.80 3.94
N ARG A 251 -18.30 14.90 3.87
CA ARG A 251 -19.78 14.85 3.87
C ARG A 251 -20.30 14.23 2.57
N ALA A 252 -21.49 13.66 2.59
CA ALA A 252 -22.12 13.10 1.40
C ALA A 252 -22.14 14.14 0.26
N GLY A 253 -21.76 13.70 -0.95
CA GLY A 253 -21.66 14.52 -2.15
C GLY A 253 -20.40 15.40 -2.25
N ALA A 254 -19.57 15.49 -1.19
CA ALA A 254 -18.29 16.20 -1.27
C ALA A 254 -17.32 15.52 -2.25
N ALA A 255 -16.42 16.28 -2.85
CA ALA A 255 -15.42 15.72 -3.76
C ALA A 255 -14.49 14.76 -3.01
N LEU A 256 -14.30 13.56 -3.57
CA LEU A 256 -13.30 12.62 -3.11
C LEU A 256 -11.97 12.94 -3.78
N ARG A 257 -10.91 13.01 -2.98
CA ARG A 257 -9.54 13.21 -3.45
C ARG A 257 -8.72 11.97 -3.10
N PRO A 258 -7.94 11.42 -4.06
CA PRO A 258 -7.06 10.29 -3.79
C PRO A 258 -6.11 10.56 -2.62
N GLY A 259 -5.84 9.55 -1.80
CA GLY A 259 -4.90 9.59 -0.67
C GLY A 259 -5.37 10.40 0.56
N ARG A 260 -6.57 10.99 0.53
CA ARG A 260 -7.12 11.71 1.70
C ARG A 260 -7.91 10.74 2.60
N PRO A 261 -7.72 10.81 3.93
CA PRO A 261 -8.41 9.94 4.86
C PRO A 261 -9.92 10.24 4.91
N ILE A 262 -10.70 9.18 5.13
CA ILE A 262 -12.14 9.19 5.31
C ILE A 262 -12.43 8.84 6.77
N ARG A 263 -13.05 9.74 7.53
CA ARG A 263 -13.43 9.51 8.93
C ARG A 263 -14.91 9.16 9.05
N LEU A 264 -15.22 8.04 9.70
CA LEU A 264 -16.58 7.64 10.06
C LEU A 264 -16.73 7.64 11.58
N THR A 265 -17.92 7.97 12.06
CA THR A 265 -18.29 7.76 13.47
C THR A 265 -19.47 6.82 13.50
N VAL A 266 -19.30 5.68 14.16
CA VAL A 266 -20.27 4.59 14.29
C VAL A 266 -20.75 4.50 15.73
N THR A 267 -22.04 4.28 15.93
CA THR A 267 -22.59 3.97 17.25
C THR A 267 -22.32 2.52 17.62
N GLU A 268 -21.77 2.25 18.80
CA GLU A 268 -21.65 0.92 19.39
C GLU A 268 -22.73 0.73 20.47
N GLN A 269 -23.20 -0.50 20.66
CA GLN A 269 -24.11 -0.81 21.76
C GLN A 269 -23.38 -0.64 23.09
N ASP A 270 -24.03 -0.02 24.07
CA ASP A 270 -23.50 0.03 25.42
C ASP A 270 -23.54 -1.37 26.02
N ARG A 271 -22.42 -2.09 25.91
CA ARG A 271 -22.22 -3.40 26.50
C ARG A 271 -22.04 -3.37 28.02
N TYR A 272 -22.14 -2.19 28.64
CA TYR A 272 -22.15 -1.99 30.09
C TYR A 272 -23.50 -1.46 30.63
N ALA A 273 -24.52 -1.19 29.80
CA ALA A 273 -25.83 -0.70 30.24
C ALA A 273 -26.82 -1.82 30.64
N THR A 274 -26.37 -3.07 30.67
CA THR A 274 -27.04 -4.20 31.33
C THR A 274 -25.90 -4.79 32.16
N GLU A 275 -25.84 -4.62 33.47
CA GLU A 275 -26.79 -5.12 34.46
C GLU A 275 -26.79 -4.20 35.69
N ASP A 276 -27.98 -3.94 36.26
CA ASP A 276 -28.14 -3.91 37.72
C ASP A 276 -27.53 -5.22 38.24
N VAL A 277 -26.25 -5.21 38.58
CA VAL A 277 -25.64 -6.27 39.39
C VAL A 277 -26.30 -6.10 40.76
N PRO A 278 -27.21 -7.00 41.20
CA PRO A 278 -27.62 -6.95 42.59
C PRO A 278 -26.34 -7.18 43.39
N ALA A 279 -26.09 -6.29 44.34
CA ALA A 279 -25.07 -6.51 45.35
C ALA A 279 -25.50 -7.73 46.16
N GLU A 280 -25.21 -8.94 45.66
CA GLU A 280 -25.25 -10.17 46.43
C GLU A 280 -23.95 -10.20 47.23
N SER A 281 -24.00 -9.50 48.36
CA SER A 281 -23.17 -9.82 49.50
C SER A 281 -23.56 -11.21 50.02
N GLU A 282 -22.54 -11.94 50.49
CA GLU A 282 -22.62 -13.20 51.27
C GLU A 282 -22.76 -14.44 50.36
N GLU A 283 -21.86 -15.42 50.29
CA GLU A 283 -21.00 -16.03 51.31
C GLU A 283 -19.87 -16.82 50.59
N LEU A 284 -18.68 -16.87 51.21
CA LEU A 284 -17.54 -17.68 50.75
C LEU A 284 -17.86 -19.16 51.01
N ASP A 285 -18.44 -19.85 50.02
CA ASP A 285 -18.42 -21.31 49.98
C ASP A 285 -17.55 -21.83 48.84
N ASP A 286 -16.63 -22.70 49.25
CA ASP A 286 -15.59 -23.38 48.50
C ASP A 286 -16.18 -24.18 47.32
N VAL A 287 -16.10 -23.64 46.10
CA VAL A 287 -16.41 -24.38 44.87
C VAL A 287 -15.11 -24.55 44.07
N PRO A 288 -14.61 -25.79 43.87
CA PRO A 288 -13.40 -26.00 43.10
C PRO A 288 -13.66 -25.69 41.63
N ALA A 289 -12.69 -25.03 41.01
CA ALA A 289 -12.70 -24.58 39.62
C ALA A 289 -13.11 -25.70 38.64
N GLU A 290 -14.31 -25.60 38.07
CA GLU A 290 -14.66 -26.30 36.84
C GLU A 290 -14.03 -25.55 35.66
N GLU A 291 -12.78 -25.92 35.42
CA GLU A 291 -12.03 -25.68 34.20
C GLU A 291 -12.91 -26.03 32.98
N SER A 292 -13.00 -25.09 32.04
CA SER A 292 -13.68 -25.21 30.76
C SER A 292 -13.37 -26.55 30.09
N ARG A 293 -14.34 -27.48 30.13
CA ARG A 293 -14.19 -28.81 29.53
C ARG A 293 -14.20 -28.70 28.00
N ASP A 294 -13.02 -28.54 27.41
CA ASP A 294 -12.79 -28.58 25.96
C ASP A 294 -13.32 -29.90 25.38
N VAL A 295 -14.41 -29.82 24.59
CA VAL A 295 -14.97 -30.98 23.92
C VAL A 295 -14.14 -31.29 22.68
N VAL A 296 -13.34 -32.35 22.74
CA VAL A 296 -12.50 -32.77 21.60
C VAL A 296 -13.39 -33.30 20.47
N SER A 297 -13.35 -32.66 19.31
CA SER A 297 -14.07 -33.13 18.12
C SER A 297 -13.28 -34.21 17.37
N SER A 298 -13.97 -35.22 16.83
CA SER A 298 -13.40 -36.34 16.04
C SER A 298 -12.76 -37.50 16.83
N VAL A 299 -13.33 -37.89 17.96
CA VAL A 299 -12.84 -39.05 18.75
C VAL A 299 -13.36 -40.40 18.23
N HIS A 300 -12.57 -41.47 18.35
CA HIS A 300 -12.94 -42.81 17.89
C HIS A 300 -13.30 -43.74 19.07
N PRO A 301 -14.43 -44.46 19.03
CA PRO A 301 -14.78 -45.43 20.08
C PRO A 301 -13.66 -46.46 20.31
N GLY A 302 -13.26 -46.64 21.57
CA GLY A 302 -12.22 -47.58 21.99
C GLY A 302 -10.78 -47.09 21.84
N ALA A 303 -10.56 -45.92 21.22
CA ALA A 303 -9.24 -45.29 21.15
C ALA A 303 -8.80 -44.77 22.53
N PHE A 304 -7.49 -44.78 22.78
CA PHE A 304 -6.93 -44.27 24.03
C PHE A 304 -7.15 -42.75 24.15
N CYS A 305 -7.36 -42.30 25.38
CA CYS A 305 -7.66 -40.91 25.68
C CYS A 305 -7.00 -40.45 26.98
N SER A 306 -6.79 -39.14 27.07
CA SER A 306 -6.27 -38.44 28.25
C SER A 306 -6.70 -36.97 28.14
N PRO A 307 -7.05 -36.27 29.23
CA PRO A 307 -7.20 -36.80 30.59
C PRO A 307 -8.44 -37.70 30.76
N SER A 308 -8.43 -38.59 31.76
CA SER A 308 -9.62 -39.37 32.13
C SER A 308 -10.75 -38.42 32.56
N GLY A 309 -11.96 -38.63 32.04
CA GLY A 309 -13.10 -37.75 32.28
C GLY A 309 -13.38 -36.76 31.14
N ALA A 310 -12.46 -36.60 30.18
CA ALA A 310 -12.67 -35.75 29.01
C ALA A 310 -13.92 -36.17 28.21
N LEU A 311 -14.59 -35.18 27.60
CA LEU A 311 -15.73 -35.38 26.70
C LEU A 311 -15.29 -35.15 25.26
N GLY A 312 -15.81 -35.96 24.34
CA GLY A 312 -15.52 -35.83 22.91
C GLY A 312 -16.70 -36.26 22.05
N ARG A 313 -16.71 -35.86 20.79
CA ARG A 313 -17.73 -36.30 19.81
C ARG A 313 -17.11 -37.15 18.72
N SER A 314 -17.72 -38.30 18.45
CA SER A 314 -17.30 -39.14 17.33
C SER A 314 -17.69 -38.53 15.98
N LYS A 315 -17.13 -39.06 14.87
CA LYS A 315 -17.47 -38.60 13.51
C LYS A 315 -18.97 -38.70 13.19
N SER A 316 -19.72 -39.57 13.86
CA SER A 316 -21.19 -39.68 13.74
C SER A 316 -21.96 -38.77 14.71
N GLY A 317 -21.27 -37.88 15.43
CA GLY A 317 -21.88 -36.91 16.35
C GLY A 317 -22.21 -37.45 17.75
N VAL A 318 -21.96 -38.74 18.01
CA VAL A 318 -22.24 -39.37 19.31
C VAL A 318 -21.27 -38.87 20.38
N LEU A 319 -21.82 -38.48 21.54
CA LEU A 319 -21.05 -38.05 22.71
C LEU A 319 -20.33 -39.23 23.35
N MET A 320 -19.05 -39.04 23.62
CA MET A 320 -18.14 -40.02 24.18
C MET A 320 -17.48 -39.44 25.43
N ARG A 321 -17.24 -40.29 26.41
CA ARG A 321 -16.51 -39.97 27.64
C ARG A 321 -15.25 -40.83 27.73
N CYS A 322 -14.14 -40.20 28.07
CA CYS A 322 -12.89 -40.87 28.34
C CYS A 322 -12.96 -41.55 29.72
N SER A 323 -12.91 -42.88 29.78
CA SER A 323 -12.96 -43.62 31.05
C SER A 323 -12.14 -44.91 31.05
N THR A 324 -11.70 -45.33 32.24
CA THR A 324 -11.05 -46.62 32.52
C THR A 324 -12.09 -47.62 33.04
N LYS A 325 -11.86 -48.92 32.80
CA LYS A 325 -12.60 -50.02 33.45
C LYS A 325 -11.62 -50.92 34.20
N ALA A 326 -12.12 -51.70 35.14
CA ALA A 326 -11.32 -52.71 35.83
C ALA A 326 -10.67 -53.65 34.79
N GLY A 327 -9.34 -53.68 34.75
CA GLY A 327 -8.53 -54.42 33.78
C GLY A 327 -7.91 -53.59 32.64
N ASP A 328 -8.29 -52.31 32.47
CA ASP A 328 -7.63 -51.41 31.51
C ASP A 328 -6.44 -50.70 32.16
N SER A 329 -5.28 -50.75 31.49
CA SER A 329 -4.09 -49.99 31.92
C SER A 329 -4.13 -48.50 31.54
N ARG A 330 -5.03 -48.09 30.62
CA ARG A 330 -5.16 -46.71 30.12
C ARG A 330 -6.62 -46.37 29.77
N ALA A 331 -7.00 -45.10 29.93
CA ALA A 331 -8.35 -44.63 29.61
C ALA A 331 -8.64 -44.70 28.10
N ARG A 332 -9.89 -44.99 27.74
CA ARG A 332 -10.35 -45.06 26.35
C ARG A 332 -11.67 -44.33 26.15
N TRP A 333 -11.92 -43.84 24.95
CA TRP A 333 -13.18 -43.22 24.56
C TRP A 333 -14.32 -44.24 24.55
N ARG A 334 -15.30 -44.06 25.43
CA ARG A 334 -16.49 -44.91 25.54
C ARG A 334 -17.73 -44.07 25.34
N ARG A 335 -18.81 -44.66 24.84
CA ARG A 335 -20.07 -43.93 24.67
C ARG A 335 -20.55 -43.46 26.04
N SER A 336 -20.82 -42.17 26.15
CA SER A 336 -21.36 -41.58 27.38
C SER A 336 -22.84 -41.92 27.55
#